data_AF-A0A5J9WU21-F1
#
_entry.id   AF-A0A5J9WU21-F1
#
_cell.length_a   1.000
_cell.length_b   1.000
_cell.length_c   1.000
_cell.angle_alpha   90.00
_cell.angle_beta   90.00
_cell.angle_gamma   90.00
#
_symmetry.space_group_name_H-M   'P 1'
#
loop_
_entity.id
_entity.type
_entity.pdbx_description
1 polymer ?
#
loop_
_entity_poly.entity_id
_entity_poly.type
_entity_poly.pdbx_seq_one_letter_code
_entity_poly.pdbx_strand_id
1 'polypeptide(L)'
;MVSYLRLAVFLLSLLAVSGTLAKAQVSFGLRNDQWNQSGLWDFDCTGSSYAASNSYVRMLKDLENVLPEEVSSSNDYFATRSVGNPRIYALGICRADTSINECRICIAGALRNVQGVCGPKMRVSLYYSTCTIALSNTTLRMFPIDPTDGIATWYNHSQSNIERKTLDQAVASLTRLVEKKTVQSARRFATGQLTVDRNGHRLYMLAQCVPVMTSQDCHICLVNLIGQNVIGGLIGGRKATIWCSYQFELYQFYNSYPILPPPKGNNETPGSHHKSHKKVGLIVGLTLAGAVLLLAVIVAVVWWIKKRSNSSRNKDGGKGKVEEGSCAQDECPSALERFQDVVELVAGRRIAMFLDYDGTLSPIVNDPETAYMSNEMREMVRRAANLFDTAIVSGRSRRKVTNFVKLEELSYAGSHGMDIMVSRKKTASTSTGGSEIEADEPCLYQPAADYLPLMQKIKRALEVAIIAIEGAAVEDNVFSISVHYRNVQKKLHDKVKKKVKRVLKSDKEFVGLRMTTGKMVFEVRPPIEWNKGNAVVFLLESLKLDKPEEVFPIYIGDDRTDEDAFKVLRERGSGVGILVSEENKKTLAYYTLRSPEEVREFLELLVTWKPGESDE
;
A
#
# COMPACT_ATOMS: atom_id res chain seq x y z
N MET A 1 7.37 53.31 -50.68
CA MET A 1 6.88 51.95 -51.06
C MET A 1 7.30 50.82 -50.11
N VAL A 2 8.34 50.99 -49.27
CA VAL A 2 8.81 49.91 -48.35
C VAL A 2 8.09 49.91 -46.98
N SER A 3 7.44 51.00 -46.58
CA SER A 3 6.74 51.08 -45.28
C SER A 3 5.31 50.51 -45.30
N TYR A 4 4.65 50.44 -46.46
CA TYR A 4 3.32 49.83 -46.59
C TYR A 4 3.37 48.30 -46.67
N LEU A 5 4.48 47.73 -47.13
CA LEU A 5 4.68 46.29 -47.22
C LEU A 5 4.89 45.65 -45.84
N ARG A 6 5.48 46.37 -44.88
CA ARG A 6 5.67 45.88 -43.50
C ARG A 6 4.38 45.93 -42.68
N LEU A 7 3.47 46.87 -42.94
CA LEU A 7 2.17 46.93 -42.28
C LEU A 7 1.22 45.84 -42.80
N ALA A 8 1.27 45.54 -44.11
CA ALA A 8 0.46 44.49 -44.73
C ALA A 8 0.86 43.08 -44.27
N VAL A 9 2.15 42.81 -44.07
CA VAL A 9 2.63 41.51 -43.55
C VAL A 9 2.27 41.33 -42.07
N PHE A 10 2.27 42.41 -41.27
CA PHE A 10 1.87 42.36 -39.86
C PHE A 10 0.35 42.15 -39.69
N LEU A 11 -0.48 42.76 -40.56
CA LEU A 11 -1.93 42.59 -40.56
C LEU A 11 -2.38 41.22 -41.11
N LEU A 12 -1.67 40.65 -42.09
CA LEU A 12 -1.91 39.28 -42.56
C LEU A 12 -1.51 38.21 -41.53
N SER A 13 -0.47 38.45 -40.72
CA SER A 13 -0.15 37.57 -39.59
C SER A 13 -1.14 37.67 -38.42
N LEU A 14 -1.85 38.79 -38.25
CA LEU A 14 -2.89 38.95 -37.24
C LEU A 14 -4.23 38.30 -37.66
N LEU A 15 -4.54 38.28 -38.96
CA LEU A 15 -5.73 37.57 -39.49
C LEU A 15 -5.55 36.04 -39.54
N ALA A 16 -4.30 35.54 -39.56
CA ALA A 16 -4.01 34.11 -39.39
C ALA A 16 -4.08 33.65 -37.91
N VAL A 17 -4.10 34.58 -36.95
CA VAL A 17 -4.21 34.30 -35.51
C VAL A 17 -5.66 34.46 -34.99
N SER A 18 -6.56 35.06 -35.77
CA SER A 18 -8.00 35.16 -35.44
C SER A 18 -8.89 34.09 -36.11
N GLY A 19 -8.31 33.19 -36.91
CA GLY A 19 -9.04 32.19 -37.71
C GLY A 19 -9.29 30.83 -37.07
N THR A 20 -8.78 30.55 -35.87
CA THR A 20 -8.92 29.26 -35.18
C THR A 20 -9.51 29.38 -33.76
N LEU A 21 -10.34 30.41 -33.54
CA LEU A 21 -11.11 30.60 -32.30
C LEU A 21 -12.63 30.64 -32.56
N ALA A 22 -13.13 29.81 -33.48
CA ALA A 22 -14.55 29.57 -33.65
C ALA A 22 -14.82 28.24 -34.38
N LYS A 23 -14.57 27.12 -33.70
CA LYS A 23 -15.24 25.79 -33.88
C LYS A 23 -14.52 24.74 -33.04
N ALA A 24 -14.71 24.83 -31.74
CA ALA A 24 -14.61 23.70 -30.83
C ALA A 24 -15.59 23.90 -29.68
N GLN A 25 -16.89 23.96 -30.01
CA GLN A 25 -17.91 23.43 -29.11
C GLN A 25 -17.75 21.90 -29.14
N VAL A 26 -16.68 21.42 -28.52
CA VAL A 26 -16.60 20.04 -28.07
C VAL A 26 -16.98 20.13 -26.62
N SER A 27 -18.12 19.54 -26.28
CA SER A 27 -18.51 19.25 -24.92
C SER A 27 -17.29 18.69 -24.18
N PHE A 28 -16.76 19.47 -23.23
CA PHE A 28 -15.82 18.94 -22.25
C PHE A 28 -16.63 18.06 -21.30
N GLY A 29 -17.03 16.89 -21.78
CA GLY A 29 -17.25 15.73 -20.94
C GLY A 29 -15.88 15.36 -20.40
N LEU A 30 -15.52 15.96 -19.25
CA LEU A 30 -14.37 15.56 -18.47
C LEU A 30 -14.54 14.06 -18.19
N ARG A 31 -13.70 13.22 -18.81
CA ARG A 31 -13.60 11.80 -18.44
C ARG A 31 -13.23 11.73 -16.96
N ASN A 32 -13.87 10.79 -16.27
CA ASN A 32 -13.72 10.45 -14.84
C ASN A 32 -12.28 10.20 -14.35
N ASP A 33 -11.27 10.21 -15.22
CA ASP A 33 -9.95 9.62 -14.95
C ASP A 33 -8.97 10.60 -14.27
N GLN A 34 -9.19 11.92 -14.31
CA GLN A 34 -8.31 12.89 -13.61
C GLN A 34 -8.57 13.00 -12.10
N TRP A 35 -9.79 12.69 -11.63
CA TRP A 35 -10.18 12.84 -10.22
C TRP A 35 -9.80 11.63 -9.36
N ASN A 36 -9.58 10.47 -9.99
CA ASN A 36 -9.22 9.22 -9.32
C ASN A 36 -7.83 9.29 -8.65
N GLN A 37 -6.96 10.22 -9.06
CA GLN A 37 -5.68 10.49 -8.41
C GLN A 37 -5.80 11.31 -7.10
N SER A 38 -6.95 11.96 -6.85
CA SER A 38 -7.21 12.80 -5.67
C SER A 38 -8.04 12.12 -4.58
N GLY A 39 -8.59 10.93 -4.86
CA GLY A 39 -9.49 10.20 -3.94
C GLY A 39 -10.93 10.72 -3.91
N LEU A 40 -11.29 11.70 -4.76
CA LEU A 40 -12.66 12.15 -5.03
C LEU A 40 -13.42 11.04 -5.77
N TRP A 41 -14.53 10.57 -5.21
CA TRP A 41 -15.32 9.48 -5.81
C TRP A 41 -16.72 9.92 -6.25
N ASP A 42 -17.23 11.06 -5.79
CA ASP A 42 -18.48 11.66 -6.28
C ASP A 42 -18.55 13.17 -5.93
N PHE A 43 -19.43 13.92 -6.58
CA PHE A 43 -19.72 15.32 -6.29
C PHE A 43 -21.13 15.74 -6.71
N ASP A 44 -21.68 16.75 -6.03
CA ASP A 44 -22.94 17.39 -6.38
C ASP A 44 -22.76 18.91 -6.44
N CYS A 45 -23.15 19.53 -7.56
CA CYS A 45 -22.97 20.96 -7.83
C CYS A 45 -24.31 21.59 -8.29
N THR A 46 -25.14 22.01 -7.35
CA THR A 46 -26.51 22.49 -7.61
C THR A 46 -26.71 23.98 -7.28
N GLY A 47 -27.89 24.50 -7.62
CA GLY A 47 -28.28 25.88 -7.37
C GLY A 47 -27.71 26.89 -8.37
N SER A 48 -28.05 28.16 -8.12
CA SER A 48 -27.55 29.30 -8.88
C SER A 48 -26.04 29.49 -8.71
N SER A 49 -25.44 30.31 -9.58
CA SER A 49 -24.02 30.64 -9.51
C SER A 49 -23.81 32.02 -8.89
N TYR A 50 -22.70 32.22 -8.17
CA TYR A 50 -22.30 33.55 -7.71
C TYR A 50 -21.93 34.46 -8.90
N ALA A 51 -22.43 35.69 -8.89
CA ALA A 51 -22.26 36.65 -9.99
C ALA A 51 -20.83 37.23 -10.12
N ALA A 52 -20.01 37.13 -9.07
CA ALA A 52 -18.62 37.60 -9.05
C ALA A 52 -17.69 36.46 -8.62
N SER A 53 -16.87 35.94 -9.54
CA SER A 53 -15.91 34.88 -9.26
C SER A 53 -14.89 35.30 -8.19
N ASN A 54 -14.42 36.55 -8.21
CA ASN A 54 -13.36 37.01 -7.31
C ASN A 54 -13.77 37.03 -5.82
N SER A 55 -15.04 37.34 -5.50
CA SER A 55 -15.51 37.29 -4.10
C SER A 55 -15.71 35.85 -3.64
N TYR A 56 -16.24 34.99 -4.50
CA TYR A 56 -16.38 33.56 -4.23
C TYR A 56 -15.04 32.87 -3.97
N VAL A 57 -14.04 33.14 -4.82
CA VAL A 57 -12.67 32.62 -4.65
C VAL A 57 -12.05 33.07 -3.33
N ARG A 58 -12.26 34.34 -2.94
CA ARG A 58 -11.80 34.83 -1.64
C ARG A 58 -12.45 34.09 -0.48
N MET A 59 -13.77 33.88 -0.53
CA MET A 59 -14.49 33.11 0.49
C MET A 59 -14.00 31.66 0.57
N LEU A 60 -13.73 31.00 -0.56
CA LEU A 60 -13.13 29.65 -0.55
C LEU A 60 -11.74 29.65 0.09
N LYS A 61 -10.93 30.69 -0.16
CA LYS A 61 -9.62 30.84 0.47
C LYS A 61 -9.72 31.07 1.98
N ASP A 62 -10.69 31.87 2.42
CA ASP A 62 -10.95 32.10 3.85
C ASP A 62 -11.35 30.78 4.54
N LEU A 63 -12.16 29.95 3.89
CA LEU A 63 -12.51 28.61 4.37
C LEU A 63 -11.29 27.68 4.40
N GLU A 64 -10.47 27.68 3.35
CA GLU A 64 -9.25 26.84 3.27
C GLU A 64 -8.27 27.16 4.41
N ASN A 65 -8.22 28.41 4.87
CA ASN A 65 -7.32 28.84 5.94
C ASN A 65 -7.79 28.44 7.34
N VAL A 66 -9.07 28.09 7.52
CA VAL A 66 -9.66 27.91 8.86
C VAL A 66 -10.28 26.52 9.04
N LEU A 67 -11.13 26.10 8.12
CA LEU A 67 -11.93 24.87 8.25
C LEU A 67 -11.07 23.60 8.40
N PRO A 68 -9.94 23.41 7.66
CA PRO A 68 -9.14 22.19 7.81
C PRO A 68 -8.60 21.98 9.23
N GLU A 69 -8.16 23.05 9.89
CA GLU A 69 -7.68 22.98 11.26
C GLU A 69 -8.84 22.68 12.21
N GLU A 70 -9.94 23.43 12.13
CA GLU A 70 -11.12 23.23 12.97
C GLU A 70 -11.66 21.80 12.90
N VAL A 71 -11.78 21.23 11.69
CA VAL A 71 -12.20 19.84 11.51
C VAL A 71 -11.15 18.89 12.13
N SER A 72 -9.86 19.04 11.78
CA SER A 72 -8.81 18.11 12.20
C SER A 72 -8.52 18.09 13.70
N SER A 73 -8.71 19.23 14.39
CA SER A 73 -8.50 19.35 15.83
C SER A 73 -9.74 19.01 16.66
N SER A 74 -10.90 18.89 16.03
CA SER A 74 -12.13 18.49 16.72
C SER A 74 -12.07 17.01 17.10
N ASN A 75 -12.59 16.66 18.29
CA ASN A 75 -12.63 15.27 18.76
C ASN A 75 -13.39 14.33 17.80
N ASP A 76 -14.36 14.90 17.07
CA ASP A 76 -15.26 14.15 16.21
C ASP A 76 -14.97 14.33 14.71
N TYR A 77 -13.84 14.96 14.36
CA TYR A 77 -13.44 15.28 12.98
C TYR A 77 -14.55 15.96 12.16
N PHE A 78 -15.24 16.91 12.78
CA PHE A 78 -16.38 17.62 12.22
C PHE A 78 -16.37 19.09 12.64
N ALA A 79 -16.58 19.98 11.68
CA ALA A 79 -16.78 21.41 11.95
C ALA A 79 -17.69 22.07 10.92
N THR A 80 -18.31 23.18 11.32
CA THR A 80 -19.03 24.09 10.42
C THR A 80 -18.44 25.49 10.51
N ARG A 81 -18.44 26.22 9.39
CA ARG A 81 -17.92 27.58 9.31
C ARG A 81 -18.78 28.42 8.38
N SER A 82 -18.86 29.73 8.62
CA SER A 82 -19.44 30.66 7.65
C SER A 82 -18.52 31.85 7.42
N VAL A 83 -18.41 32.30 6.17
CA VAL A 83 -17.55 33.43 5.78
C VAL A 83 -18.23 34.31 4.74
N GLY A 84 -17.75 35.56 4.62
CA GLY A 84 -18.14 36.50 3.57
C GLY A 84 -19.52 37.16 3.71
N ASN A 85 -19.82 38.03 2.73
CA ASN A 85 -21.11 38.69 2.56
C ASN A 85 -21.40 38.84 1.05
N PRO A 86 -22.41 38.15 0.49
CA PRO A 86 -23.33 37.22 1.14
C PRO A 86 -22.62 35.99 1.72
N ARG A 87 -23.15 35.43 2.81
CA ARG A 87 -22.51 34.33 3.56
C ARG A 87 -22.51 33.04 2.76
N ILE A 88 -21.38 32.33 2.77
CA ILE A 88 -21.31 30.91 2.44
C ILE A 88 -21.23 30.11 3.75
N TYR A 89 -22.02 29.04 3.84
CA TYR A 89 -22.01 28.09 4.94
C TYR A 89 -21.25 26.85 4.48
N ALA A 90 -20.24 26.46 5.25
CA ALA A 90 -19.41 25.31 5.00
C ALA A 90 -19.55 24.29 6.13
N LEU A 91 -19.48 23.03 5.76
CA LEU A 91 -19.40 21.87 6.64
C LEU A 91 -18.27 20.98 6.13
N GLY A 92 -17.46 20.47 7.05
CA GLY A 92 -16.42 19.50 6.76
C GLY A 92 -16.48 18.36 7.76
N ILE A 93 -16.35 17.13 7.26
CA ILE A 93 -16.27 15.92 8.08
C ILE A 93 -15.20 15.00 7.54
N CYS A 94 -14.37 14.41 8.40
CA CYS A 94 -13.47 13.33 8.04
C CYS A 94 -13.94 11.99 8.60
N ARG A 95 -13.47 10.91 7.97
CA ARG A 95 -13.73 9.55 8.44
C ARG A 95 -13.11 9.34 9.81
N ALA A 96 -13.83 8.74 10.75
CA ALA A 96 -13.41 8.77 12.16
C ALA A 96 -12.13 7.95 12.48
N ASP A 97 -11.69 7.09 11.57
CA ASP A 97 -10.47 6.26 11.62
C ASP A 97 -9.26 6.89 10.89
N THR A 98 -9.40 8.10 10.35
CA THR A 98 -8.28 8.82 9.70
C THR A 98 -7.41 9.55 10.73
N SER A 99 -6.15 9.81 10.37
CA SER A 99 -5.27 10.64 11.20
C SER A 99 -5.61 12.13 11.09
N ILE A 100 -5.24 12.92 12.11
CA ILE A 100 -5.40 14.39 12.13
C ILE A 100 -4.84 15.04 10.85
N ASN A 101 -3.66 14.59 10.42
CA ASN A 101 -2.99 15.13 9.24
C ASN A 101 -3.75 14.79 7.95
N GLU A 102 -4.16 13.53 7.76
CA GLU A 102 -4.96 13.11 6.61
C GLU A 102 -6.28 13.87 6.52
N CYS A 103 -6.96 14.05 7.66
CA CYS A 103 -8.19 14.82 7.73
C CYS A 103 -7.97 16.27 7.24
N ARG A 104 -6.97 16.95 7.82
CA ARG A 104 -6.61 18.32 7.46
C ARG A 104 -6.28 18.47 5.97
N ILE A 105 -5.47 17.57 5.44
CA ILE A 105 -5.08 17.56 4.03
C ILE A 105 -6.29 17.34 3.13
N CYS A 106 -7.17 16.42 3.49
CA CYS A 106 -8.37 16.11 2.72
C CYS A 106 -9.30 17.32 2.64
N ILE A 107 -9.63 17.95 3.78
CA ILE A 107 -10.52 19.13 3.81
C ILE A 107 -9.90 20.30 3.03
N ALA A 108 -8.60 20.59 3.23
CA ALA A 108 -7.91 21.65 2.49
C ALA A 108 -7.88 21.38 0.98
N GLY A 109 -7.59 20.14 0.59
CA GLY A 109 -7.58 19.72 -0.82
C GLY A 109 -8.97 19.81 -1.45
N ALA A 110 -10.01 19.36 -0.75
CA ALA A 110 -11.38 19.44 -1.22
C ALA A 110 -11.80 20.89 -1.46
N LEU A 111 -11.50 21.81 -0.54
CA LEU A 111 -11.80 23.25 -0.70
C LEU A 111 -11.05 23.88 -1.89
N ARG A 112 -9.79 23.52 -2.13
CA ARG A 112 -9.05 23.96 -3.33
C ARG A 112 -9.67 23.44 -4.62
N ASN A 113 -10.24 22.24 -4.60
CA ASN A 113 -10.81 21.61 -5.78
C ASN A 113 -12.21 22.12 -6.13
N VAL A 114 -12.93 22.76 -5.20
CA VAL A 114 -14.30 23.29 -5.42
C VAL A 114 -14.42 24.06 -6.72
N GLN A 115 -13.52 25.00 -6.97
CA GLN A 115 -13.61 25.85 -8.15
C GLN A 115 -13.36 25.07 -9.46
N GLY A 116 -12.45 24.09 -9.44
CA GLY A 116 -12.17 23.25 -10.60
C GLY A 116 -13.26 22.23 -10.89
N VAL A 117 -13.96 21.75 -9.86
CA VAL A 117 -15.01 20.72 -9.97
C VAL A 117 -16.38 21.34 -10.23
N CYS A 118 -16.80 22.30 -9.41
CA CYS A 118 -18.15 22.86 -9.41
C CYS A 118 -18.24 24.30 -9.92
N GLY A 119 -17.12 24.96 -10.23
CA GLY A 119 -17.12 26.39 -10.54
C GLY A 119 -17.72 27.23 -9.40
N PRO A 120 -18.43 28.33 -9.69
CA PRO A 120 -18.98 29.23 -8.68
C PRO A 120 -20.40 28.85 -8.22
N LYS A 121 -20.70 27.55 -8.08
CA LYS A 121 -22.03 27.08 -7.66
C LYS A 121 -22.32 27.41 -6.19
N MET A 122 -23.58 27.74 -5.92
CA MET A 122 -24.03 28.10 -4.57
C MET A 122 -24.20 26.89 -3.65
N ARG A 123 -24.46 25.70 -4.19
CA ARG A 123 -24.49 24.44 -3.45
C ARG A 123 -23.46 23.48 -4.02
N VAL A 124 -22.54 23.02 -3.18
CA VAL A 124 -21.45 22.11 -3.56
C VAL A 124 -21.30 21.04 -2.50
N SER A 125 -21.26 19.78 -2.89
CA SER A 125 -20.86 18.68 -2.02
C SER A 125 -19.78 17.87 -2.74
N LEU A 126 -18.62 17.68 -2.10
CA LEU A 126 -17.55 16.83 -2.65
C LEU A 126 -17.29 15.66 -1.72
N TYR A 127 -17.25 14.45 -2.28
CA TYR A 127 -17.13 13.20 -1.53
C TYR A 127 -15.79 12.53 -1.83
N TYR A 128 -14.88 12.55 -0.86
CA TYR A 128 -13.60 11.85 -0.90
C TYR A 128 -13.64 10.58 -0.05
N SER A 129 -12.66 9.70 -0.24
CA SER A 129 -12.59 8.43 0.51
C SER A 129 -12.40 8.63 2.03
N THR A 130 -11.81 9.77 2.44
CA THR A 130 -11.50 10.08 3.84
C THR A 130 -12.18 11.33 4.38
N CYS A 131 -12.82 12.15 3.54
CA CYS A 131 -13.59 13.31 4.00
C CYS A 131 -14.71 13.72 3.03
N THR A 132 -15.66 14.49 3.55
CA THR A 132 -16.73 15.14 2.79
C THR A 132 -16.76 16.62 3.13
N ILE A 133 -16.94 17.47 2.13
CA ILE A 133 -17.23 18.90 2.34
C ILE A 133 -18.57 19.26 1.70
N ALA A 134 -19.27 20.20 2.31
CA ALA A 134 -20.50 20.79 1.78
C ALA A 134 -20.48 22.31 1.91
N LEU A 135 -20.85 23.02 0.86
CA LEU A 135 -20.99 24.46 0.80
C LEU A 135 -22.42 24.82 0.38
N SER A 136 -22.99 25.85 0.99
CA SER A 136 -24.32 26.36 0.66
C SER A 136 -24.41 27.86 0.86
N ASN A 137 -25.25 28.55 0.08
CA ASN A 137 -25.64 29.95 0.32
C ASN A 137 -26.72 30.10 1.41
N THR A 138 -27.27 28.98 1.89
CA THR A 138 -28.22 28.91 3.01
C THR A 138 -27.70 28.00 4.12
N THR A 139 -28.23 28.15 5.33
CA THR A 139 -27.85 27.27 6.45
C THR A 139 -28.09 25.81 6.09
N LEU A 140 -27.08 24.96 6.28
CA LEU A 140 -27.18 23.52 6.11
C LEU A 140 -28.06 22.95 7.24
N ARG A 141 -29.29 22.54 6.91
CA ARG A 141 -30.23 21.91 7.84
C ARG A 141 -30.55 20.49 7.38
N MET A 142 -30.82 19.63 8.34
CA MET A 142 -31.18 18.23 8.14
C MET A 142 -32.72 18.13 8.01
N PHE A 143 -33.22 17.60 6.89
CA PHE A 143 -34.63 17.33 6.47
C PHE A 143 -35.46 18.41 5.74
N PRO A 144 -36.36 17.99 4.81
CA PRO A 144 -36.67 16.63 4.36
C PRO A 144 -35.89 16.17 3.11
N ILE A 145 -35.56 14.87 3.08
CA ILE A 145 -34.97 14.15 1.94
C ILE A 145 -36.11 13.93 0.93
N ASP A 146 -36.18 14.79 -0.09
CA ASP A 146 -36.81 14.41 -1.35
C ASP A 146 -36.02 13.20 -1.90
N PRO A 147 -36.66 12.08 -2.27
CA PRO A 147 -35.99 10.89 -2.79
C PRO A 147 -35.16 11.11 -4.06
N THR A 148 -35.19 12.30 -4.65
CA THR A 148 -34.39 12.67 -5.83
C THR A 148 -33.15 13.53 -5.54
N ASP A 149 -32.92 13.98 -4.30
CA ASP A 149 -31.94 15.05 -4.02
C ASP A 149 -30.69 14.54 -3.27
N GLY A 150 -29.52 14.67 -3.90
CA GLY A 150 -28.21 14.75 -3.22
C GLY A 150 -27.56 13.47 -2.65
N ILE A 151 -28.02 12.26 -3.00
CA ILE A 151 -27.34 11.01 -2.62
C ILE A 151 -26.22 10.69 -3.62
N ALA A 152 -24.97 10.81 -3.16
CA ALA A 152 -23.80 10.31 -3.88
C ALA A 152 -23.76 8.78 -3.85
N THR A 153 -23.52 8.15 -4.99
CA THR A 153 -23.57 6.69 -5.14
C THR A 153 -22.48 6.17 -6.05
N TRP A 154 -21.75 5.17 -5.58
CA TRP A 154 -20.77 4.43 -6.38
C TRP A 154 -20.92 2.93 -6.15
N TYR A 155 -20.71 2.15 -7.20
CA TYR A 155 -20.96 0.72 -7.23
C TYR A 155 -19.86 -0.03 -7.96
N ASN A 156 -19.40 -1.14 -7.38
CA ASN A 156 -18.47 -2.05 -8.03
C ASN A 156 -19.22 -3.21 -8.68
N HIS A 157 -19.31 -3.16 -10.01
CA HIS A 157 -19.98 -4.16 -10.85
C HIS A 157 -19.08 -5.30 -11.32
N SER A 158 -17.86 -5.42 -10.76
CA SER A 158 -16.94 -6.50 -11.13
C SER A 158 -17.51 -7.87 -10.73
N GLN A 159 -17.17 -8.90 -11.49
CA GLN A 159 -17.60 -10.26 -11.21
C GLN A 159 -16.90 -10.81 -9.96
N SER A 160 -17.63 -11.57 -9.16
CA SER A 160 -17.10 -12.37 -8.06
C SER A 160 -17.54 -13.83 -8.22
N ASN A 161 -16.69 -14.72 -7.75
CA ASN A 161 -16.92 -16.16 -7.60
C ASN A 161 -17.87 -16.50 -6.41
N ILE A 162 -18.32 -15.52 -5.63
CA ILE A 162 -19.24 -15.72 -4.51
C ILE A 162 -20.67 -15.85 -5.05
N GLU A 163 -21.42 -16.82 -4.54
CA GLU A 163 -22.85 -16.97 -4.86
C GLU A 163 -23.60 -15.69 -4.49
N ARG A 164 -24.29 -15.09 -5.47
CA ARG A 164 -25.01 -13.81 -5.32
C ARG A 164 -25.91 -13.78 -4.08
N LYS A 165 -26.72 -14.82 -3.88
CA LYS A 165 -27.65 -14.90 -2.75
C LYS A 165 -26.91 -14.87 -1.40
N THR A 166 -25.79 -15.57 -1.31
CA THR A 166 -24.94 -15.63 -0.12
C THR A 166 -24.29 -14.27 0.15
N LEU A 167 -23.78 -13.60 -0.89
CA LEU A 167 -23.22 -12.25 -0.77
C LEU A 167 -24.28 -11.23 -0.33
N ASP A 168 -25.45 -11.23 -0.96
CA ASP A 168 -26.54 -10.30 -0.65
C ASP A 168 -27.04 -10.47 0.80
N GLN A 169 -27.12 -11.71 1.28
CA GLN A 169 -27.45 -12.02 2.68
C GLN A 169 -26.37 -11.53 3.65
N ALA A 170 -25.09 -11.73 3.32
CA ALA A 170 -23.97 -11.26 4.12
C ALA A 170 -23.95 -9.72 4.20
N VAL A 171 -24.16 -9.03 3.07
CA VAL A 171 -24.28 -7.57 3.01
C VAL A 171 -25.45 -7.10 3.88
N ALA A 172 -26.66 -7.62 3.66
CA ALA A 172 -27.83 -7.22 4.44
C ALA A 172 -27.66 -7.46 5.96
N SER A 173 -27.03 -8.57 6.34
CA SER A 173 -26.75 -8.90 7.75
C SER A 173 -25.76 -7.92 8.37
N LEU A 174 -24.61 -7.70 7.72
CA LEU A 174 -23.58 -6.81 8.24
C LEU A 174 -24.05 -5.35 8.28
N THR A 175 -24.86 -4.93 7.30
CA THR A 175 -25.46 -3.59 7.27
C THR A 175 -26.27 -3.29 8.51
N ARG A 176 -27.15 -4.20 8.94
CA ARG A 176 -27.97 -4.02 10.15
C ARG A 176 -27.11 -3.90 11.41
N LEU A 177 -26.03 -4.69 11.50
CA LEU A 177 -25.14 -4.66 12.66
C LEU A 177 -24.33 -3.37 12.71
N VAL A 178 -23.76 -2.95 11.58
CA VAL A 178 -22.97 -1.72 11.45
C VAL A 178 -23.83 -0.49 11.69
N GLU A 179 -25.04 -0.44 11.13
CA GLU A 179 -26.00 0.64 11.34
C GLU A 179 -26.36 0.79 12.83
N LYS A 180 -26.82 -0.31 13.46
CA LYS A 180 -27.12 -0.32 14.90
C LYS A 180 -25.93 0.15 15.75
N LYS A 181 -24.72 -0.31 15.43
CA LYS A 181 -23.51 0.07 16.18
C LYS A 181 -23.13 1.53 15.95
N THR A 182 -23.33 2.05 14.74
CA THR A 182 -23.11 3.47 14.38
C THR A 182 -24.05 4.37 15.18
N VAL A 183 -25.33 4.01 15.25
CA VAL A 183 -26.36 4.73 16.02
C VAL A 183 -26.09 4.72 17.52
N GLN A 184 -25.48 3.65 18.05
CA GLN A 184 -25.11 3.56 19.47
C GLN A 184 -23.75 4.19 19.80
N SER A 185 -22.91 4.43 18.80
CA SER A 185 -21.59 5.00 18.97
C SER A 185 -21.68 6.50 19.27
N ALA A 186 -20.93 6.95 20.28
CA ALA A 186 -20.81 8.38 20.61
C ALA A 186 -20.21 9.18 19.45
N ARG A 187 -19.28 8.59 18.69
CA ARG A 187 -18.67 9.21 17.49
C ARG A 187 -19.51 9.04 16.23
N ARG A 188 -20.69 8.43 16.32
CA ARG A 188 -21.56 8.09 15.18
C ARG A 188 -20.82 7.36 14.06
N PHE A 189 -19.93 6.46 14.43
CA PHE A 189 -19.08 5.70 13.52
C PHE A 189 -18.99 4.25 13.96
N ALA A 190 -19.08 3.33 13.01
CA ALA A 190 -18.79 1.92 13.23
C ALA A 190 -18.21 1.24 11.99
N THR A 191 -17.39 0.22 12.22
CA THR A 191 -16.85 -0.71 11.23
C THR A 191 -17.27 -2.13 11.57
N GLY A 192 -17.37 -2.98 10.57
CA GLY A 192 -17.66 -4.40 10.74
C GLY A 192 -17.04 -5.24 9.66
N GLN A 193 -16.87 -6.52 9.97
CA GLN A 193 -16.46 -7.54 9.02
C GLN A 193 -17.26 -8.82 9.21
N LEU A 194 -17.40 -9.59 8.14
CA LEU A 194 -18.08 -10.89 8.14
C LEU A 194 -17.41 -11.81 7.12
N THR A 195 -17.25 -13.09 7.46
CA THR A 195 -16.92 -14.13 6.48
C THR A 195 -18.18 -14.51 5.70
N VAL A 196 -18.15 -14.35 4.37
CA VAL A 196 -19.30 -14.49 3.48
C VAL A 196 -19.60 -15.97 3.20
N ASP A 197 -18.57 -16.78 2.99
CA ASP A 197 -18.71 -18.18 2.59
C ASP A 197 -17.64 -19.09 3.23
N ARG A 198 -17.75 -20.40 2.97
CA ARG A 198 -16.80 -21.41 3.46
C ARG A 198 -15.40 -21.31 2.83
N ASN A 199 -15.27 -20.57 1.72
CA ASN A 199 -14.00 -20.36 1.04
C ASN A 199 -13.17 -19.24 1.70
N GLY A 200 -13.72 -18.56 2.71
CA GLY A 200 -12.99 -17.57 3.49
C GLY A 200 -13.09 -16.15 2.94
N HIS A 201 -13.94 -15.88 1.95
CA HIS A 201 -14.16 -14.52 1.45
C HIS A 201 -14.67 -13.63 2.57
N ARG A 202 -14.12 -12.42 2.70
CA ARG A 202 -14.47 -11.46 3.75
C ARG A 202 -15.17 -10.24 3.17
N LEU A 203 -16.23 -9.83 3.84
CA LEU A 203 -16.94 -8.58 3.59
C LEU A 203 -16.55 -7.58 4.68
N TYR A 204 -16.17 -6.38 4.27
CA TYR A 204 -15.84 -5.27 5.15
C TYR A 204 -16.84 -4.14 4.93
N MET A 205 -17.22 -3.47 6.02
CA MET A 205 -18.22 -2.42 5.96
C MET A 205 -17.97 -1.33 6.99
N LEU A 206 -18.33 -0.09 6.67
CA LEU A 206 -18.40 1.01 7.62
C LEU A 206 -19.62 1.88 7.37
N ALA A 207 -20.08 2.52 8.45
CA ALA A 207 -21.04 3.60 8.38
C ALA A 207 -20.65 4.74 9.32
N GLN A 208 -21.02 5.95 8.93
CA GLN A 208 -20.76 7.16 9.70
C GLN A 208 -21.93 8.13 9.55
N CYS A 209 -22.34 8.77 10.64
CA CYS A 209 -23.18 9.96 10.62
C CYS A 209 -22.38 11.16 11.14
N VAL A 210 -22.88 12.36 10.87
CA VAL A 210 -22.36 13.57 11.49
C VAL A 210 -22.50 13.47 13.03
N PRO A 211 -21.45 13.73 13.81
CA PRO A 211 -21.43 13.50 15.26
C PRO A 211 -22.51 14.25 16.06
N VAL A 212 -22.91 15.44 15.59
CA VAL A 212 -23.93 16.27 16.27
C VAL A 212 -25.35 15.70 16.15
N MET A 213 -25.54 14.59 15.42
CA MET A 213 -26.85 13.96 15.24
C MET A 213 -27.31 13.18 16.46
N THR A 214 -28.62 13.25 16.72
CA THR A 214 -29.25 12.31 17.65
C THR A 214 -29.18 10.89 17.10
N SER A 215 -29.34 9.90 17.98
CA SER A 215 -29.36 8.50 17.55
C SER A 215 -30.51 8.24 16.56
N GLN A 216 -31.65 8.91 16.75
CA GLN A 216 -32.80 8.82 15.86
C GLN A 216 -32.49 9.40 14.48
N ASP A 217 -31.84 10.57 14.42
CA ASP A 217 -31.51 11.22 13.16
C ASP A 217 -30.47 10.43 12.35
N CYS A 218 -29.46 9.89 13.04
CA CYS A 218 -28.48 9.01 12.41
C CYS A 218 -29.13 7.74 11.86
N HIS A 219 -30.06 7.13 12.61
CA HIS A 219 -30.83 5.99 12.14
C HIS A 219 -31.65 6.32 10.89
N ILE A 220 -32.43 7.41 10.90
CA ILE A 220 -33.23 7.83 9.75
C ILE A 220 -32.33 8.12 8.54
N CYS A 221 -31.21 8.80 8.73
CA CYS A 221 -30.27 9.09 7.65
C CYS A 221 -29.73 7.81 7.01
N LEU A 222 -29.22 6.86 7.82
CA LEU A 222 -28.67 5.61 7.31
C LEU A 222 -29.72 4.73 6.64
N VAL A 223 -30.92 4.59 7.22
CA VAL A 223 -32.00 3.81 6.61
C VAL A 223 -32.41 4.37 5.26
N ASN A 224 -32.55 5.69 5.15
CA ASN A 224 -32.88 6.35 3.87
C ASN A 224 -31.75 6.24 2.86
N LEU A 225 -30.50 6.38 3.30
CA LEU A 225 -29.31 6.27 2.45
C LEU A 225 -29.16 4.85 1.87
N ILE A 226 -29.28 3.84 2.72
CA ILE A 226 -29.11 2.43 2.33
C ILE A 226 -30.28 2.01 1.43
N GLY A 227 -31.51 2.44 1.76
CA GLY A 227 -32.75 2.11 1.05
C GLY A 227 -33.20 0.66 1.28
N GLN A 228 -34.37 0.28 0.72
CA GLN A 228 -34.88 -1.10 0.79
C GLN A 228 -34.28 -2.05 -0.26
N ASN A 229 -33.59 -1.52 -1.27
CA ASN A 229 -32.98 -2.32 -2.33
C ASN A 229 -31.58 -2.74 -1.92
N VAL A 230 -31.49 -3.93 -1.32
CA VAL A 230 -30.24 -4.67 -1.21
C VAL A 230 -29.70 -4.84 -2.63
N ILE A 231 -28.58 -4.16 -2.84
CA ILE A 231 -27.78 -4.06 -4.04
C ILE A 231 -27.38 -5.48 -4.47
N GLY A 232 -28.17 -6.10 -5.35
CA GLY A 232 -28.02 -7.51 -5.69
C GLY A 232 -26.76 -7.78 -6.50
N GLY A 233 -25.84 -8.57 -5.94
CA GLY A 233 -24.66 -9.09 -6.63
C GLY A 233 -23.53 -8.09 -6.86
N LEU A 234 -23.46 -6.99 -6.09
CA LEU A 234 -22.29 -6.11 -6.12
C LEU A 234 -21.26 -6.51 -5.08
N ILE A 235 -19.99 -6.35 -5.45
CA ILE A 235 -18.84 -6.73 -4.63
C ILE A 235 -18.25 -5.55 -3.84
N GLY A 236 -18.84 -4.38 -4.02
CA GLY A 236 -18.47 -3.15 -3.35
C GLY A 236 -19.45 -2.04 -3.69
N GLY A 237 -19.58 -1.08 -2.78
CA GLY A 237 -20.47 0.06 -3.00
C GLY A 237 -20.33 1.11 -1.91
N ARG A 238 -20.54 2.36 -2.31
CA ARG A 238 -20.53 3.55 -1.46
C ARG A 238 -21.81 4.32 -1.69
N LYS A 239 -22.39 4.80 -0.61
CA LYS A 239 -23.44 5.81 -0.64
C LYS A 239 -23.11 6.89 0.38
N ALA A 240 -23.34 8.15 0.04
CA ALA A 240 -23.22 9.23 1.01
C ALA A 240 -24.23 10.35 0.75
N THR A 241 -24.64 10.99 1.84
CA THR A 241 -25.06 12.37 1.85
C THR A 241 -24.01 13.18 2.59
N ILE A 242 -24.20 14.49 2.70
CA ILE A 242 -23.39 15.35 3.57
C ILE A 242 -23.59 15.05 5.07
N TRP A 243 -24.56 14.19 5.42
CA TRP A 243 -25.02 13.90 6.78
C TRP A 243 -24.65 12.51 7.27
N CYS A 244 -24.64 11.52 6.36
CA CYS A 244 -24.24 10.16 6.66
C CYS A 244 -23.68 9.46 5.43
N SER A 245 -22.82 8.47 5.66
CA SER A 245 -22.17 7.67 4.64
C SER A 245 -22.15 6.20 5.01
N TYR A 246 -22.17 5.34 3.98
CA TYR A 246 -22.13 3.90 4.06
C TYR A 246 -21.21 3.36 2.97
N GLN A 247 -20.34 2.42 3.31
CA GLN A 247 -19.49 1.73 2.34
C GLN A 247 -19.32 0.25 2.71
N PHE A 248 -19.30 -0.61 1.69
CA PHE A 248 -18.86 -1.99 1.82
C PHE A 248 -17.94 -2.39 0.66
N GLU A 249 -17.03 -3.32 0.92
CA GLU A 249 -16.08 -3.88 -0.06
C GLU A 249 -15.69 -5.31 0.36
N LEU A 250 -15.21 -6.12 -0.58
CA LEU A 250 -14.59 -7.44 -0.30
C LEU A 250 -13.11 -7.36 0.13
N TYR A 251 -12.59 -6.16 0.39
CA TYR A 251 -11.26 -5.91 0.93
C TYR A 251 -11.32 -4.89 2.06
N GLN A 252 -10.37 -4.92 2.99
CA GLN A 252 -10.34 -3.95 4.08
C GLN A 252 -9.91 -2.56 3.56
N PHE A 253 -10.72 -1.54 3.82
CA PHE A 253 -10.52 -0.16 3.34
C PHE A 253 -10.51 0.91 4.45
N TYR A 254 -10.57 0.46 5.71
CA TYR A 254 -10.52 1.29 6.91
C TYR A 254 -9.35 0.87 7.80
N ASN A 255 -8.77 1.84 8.51
CA ASN A 255 -7.51 1.70 9.25
C ASN A 255 -7.71 1.21 10.69
N SER A 256 -8.96 1.13 11.15
CA SER A 256 -9.32 0.66 12.50
C SER A 256 -9.58 -0.85 12.53
N TYR A 257 -9.34 -1.48 13.70
CA TYR A 257 -9.83 -2.83 13.95
C TYR A 257 -11.37 -2.87 13.83
N PRO A 258 -11.97 -3.95 13.29
CA PRO A 258 -13.41 -4.08 13.19
C PRO A 258 -14.07 -3.92 14.56
N ILE A 259 -14.93 -2.91 14.69
CA ILE A 259 -15.63 -2.62 15.96
C ILE A 259 -16.65 -3.71 16.31
N LEU A 260 -17.13 -4.44 15.30
CA LEU A 260 -17.99 -5.60 15.46
C LEU A 260 -17.18 -6.91 15.39
N PRO A 261 -17.26 -7.78 16.42
CA PRO A 261 -16.75 -9.15 16.32
C PRO A 261 -17.58 -9.96 15.32
N PRO A 262 -17.04 -11.05 14.74
CA PRO A 262 -17.81 -11.97 13.91
C PRO A 262 -19.04 -12.47 14.69
N PRO A 263 -20.21 -12.62 14.03
CA PRO A 263 -21.42 -13.05 14.72
C PRO A 263 -21.18 -14.39 15.41
N LYS A 264 -21.34 -14.41 16.74
CA LYS A 264 -21.42 -15.66 17.49
C LYS A 264 -22.64 -16.42 16.98
N GLY A 265 -22.44 -17.62 16.45
CA GLY A 265 -23.54 -18.52 16.16
C GLY A 265 -24.40 -18.68 17.40
N ASN A 266 -25.72 -18.50 17.24
CA ASN A 266 -26.69 -18.66 18.31
C ASN A 266 -26.57 -20.06 18.92
N ASN A 267 -26.04 -20.13 20.14
CA ASN A 267 -26.33 -21.17 21.11
C ASN A 267 -26.25 -20.50 22.49
N GLU A 268 -27.40 -20.03 22.98
CA GLU A 268 -27.58 -19.65 24.37
C GLU A 268 -27.53 -20.90 25.26
N THR A 269 -26.82 -20.82 26.38
CA THR A 269 -27.20 -21.41 27.69
C THR A 269 -26.23 -20.88 28.78
N PRO A 270 -26.60 -20.89 30.07
CA PRO A 270 -26.49 -19.71 30.91
C PRO A 270 -25.40 -19.80 31.99
N GLY A 271 -24.93 -18.62 32.38
CA GLY A 271 -24.57 -18.30 33.77
C GLY A 271 -23.24 -18.81 34.29
N SER A 272 -22.31 -17.88 34.55
CA SER A 272 -21.48 -17.95 35.76
C SER A 272 -20.99 -16.56 36.13
N HIS A 273 -21.50 -16.06 37.26
CA HIS A 273 -20.94 -14.94 37.98
C HIS A 273 -19.54 -15.30 38.50
N HIS A 274 -18.53 -14.44 38.27
CA HIS A 274 -17.62 -14.14 39.38
C HIS A 274 -16.99 -12.75 39.30
N LYS A 275 -16.86 -12.20 40.50
CA LYS A 275 -16.66 -10.80 40.89
C LYS A 275 -15.31 -10.21 40.50
N SER A 276 -15.36 -8.91 40.23
CA SER A 276 -14.28 -7.93 40.33
C SER A 276 -13.49 -8.04 41.64
N HIS A 277 -12.16 -7.99 41.56
CA HIS A 277 -11.34 -7.34 42.59
C HIS A 277 -10.11 -6.66 41.97
N LYS A 278 -10.03 -5.35 42.20
CA LYS A 278 -8.81 -4.53 42.11
C LYS A 278 -7.76 -5.09 43.09
N LYS A 279 -6.48 -5.04 42.73
CA LYS A 279 -5.40 -4.45 43.56
C LYS A 279 -4.11 -4.26 42.75
N VAL A 280 -3.65 -3.01 42.77
CA VAL A 280 -2.35 -2.52 42.31
C VAL A 280 -1.34 -2.70 43.46
N GLY A 281 -0.10 -3.08 43.11
CA GLY A 281 1.11 -2.67 43.82
C GLY A 281 1.85 -3.74 44.63
N LEU A 282 2.83 -4.42 44.00
CA LEU A 282 4.09 -4.83 44.65
C LEU A 282 5.15 -5.36 43.65
N ILE A 283 5.68 -4.54 42.73
CA ILE A 283 6.90 -4.92 41.99
C ILE A 283 7.79 -3.68 41.77
N VAL A 284 8.52 -3.27 42.82
CA VAL A 284 9.65 -2.31 42.68
C VAL A 284 10.94 -2.86 43.32
N GLY A 285 10.96 -4.11 43.82
CA GLY A 285 12.15 -4.71 44.45
C GLY A 285 12.97 -5.67 43.58
N LEU A 286 12.46 -6.13 42.43
CA LEU A 286 13.05 -7.24 41.66
C LEU A 286 13.76 -6.83 40.35
N THR A 287 13.67 -5.57 39.93
CA THR A 287 14.21 -5.13 38.63
C THR A 287 15.68 -4.74 38.65
N LEU A 288 16.24 -4.39 39.82
CA LEU A 288 17.65 -3.98 39.95
C LEU A 288 18.62 -5.16 40.06
N ALA A 289 18.23 -6.26 40.72
CA ALA A 289 19.08 -7.44 40.82
C ALA A 289 19.19 -8.20 39.48
N GLY A 290 18.10 -8.25 38.71
CA GLY A 290 18.07 -8.90 37.40
C GLY A 290 18.94 -8.18 36.35
N ALA A 291 18.97 -6.84 36.37
CA ALA A 291 19.78 -6.05 35.44
C ALA A 291 21.29 -6.23 35.67
N VAL A 292 21.72 -6.34 36.94
CA VAL A 292 23.14 -6.57 37.30
C VAL A 292 23.57 -7.99 36.91
N LEU A 293 22.70 -8.98 37.11
CA LEU A 293 22.95 -10.37 36.68
C LEU A 293 23.03 -10.47 35.16
N LEU A 294 22.15 -9.78 34.42
CA LEU A 294 22.17 -9.76 32.96
C LEU A 294 23.46 -9.13 32.41
N LEU A 295 23.91 -8.01 33.00
CA LEU A 295 25.16 -7.36 32.64
C LEU A 295 26.39 -8.24 32.93
N ALA A 296 26.41 -8.94 34.06
CA ALA A 296 27.49 -9.87 34.39
C ALA A 296 27.56 -11.05 33.39
N VAL A 297 26.41 -11.58 32.96
CA VAL A 297 26.33 -12.63 31.93
C VAL A 297 26.81 -12.12 30.58
N ILE A 298 26.41 -10.92 30.16
CA ILE A 298 26.85 -10.32 28.90
C ILE A 298 28.39 -10.13 28.89
N VAL A 299 28.96 -9.62 29.99
CA VAL A 299 30.41 -9.46 30.11
C VAL A 299 31.14 -10.80 30.07
N ALA A 300 30.60 -11.83 30.73
CA ALA A 300 31.18 -13.18 30.70
C ALA A 300 31.12 -13.81 29.29
N VAL A 301 30.02 -13.62 28.56
CA VAL A 301 29.84 -14.10 27.17
C VAL A 301 30.79 -13.37 26.22
N VAL A 302 30.92 -12.05 26.32
CA VAL A 302 31.87 -11.27 25.49
C VAL A 302 33.31 -11.68 25.78
N TRP A 303 33.66 -11.91 27.05
CA TRP A 303 34.98 -12.40 27.43
C TRP A 303 35.25 -13.81 26.90
N TRP A 304 34.24 -14.70 26.93
CA TRP A 304 34.33 -16.05 26.38
C TRP A 304 34.49 -16.06 24.85
N ILE A 305 33.75 -15.20 24.12
CA ILE A 305 33.88 -15.04 22.66
C ILE A 305 35.28 -14.53 22.30
N LYS A 306 35.80 -13.53 23.04
CA LYS A 306 37.17 -13.02 22.83
C LYS A 306 38.23 -14.09 23.12
N LYS A 307 38.02 -14.92 24.14
CA LYS A 307 38.93 -16.02 24.50
C LYS A 307 38.91 -17.15 23.46
N ARG A 308 37.76 -17.40 22.82
CA ARG A 308 37.61 -18.42 21.75
C ARG A 308 38.22 -17.95 20.42
N SER A 309 38.14 -16.66 20.12
CA SER A 309 38.77 -16.04 18.93
C SER A 309 40.31 -16.13 18.94
N ASN A 310 40.94 -16.05 20.12
CA ASN A 310 42.41 -16.14 20.24
C ASN A 310 42.96 -17.58 20.31
N SER A 311 42.11 -18.60 20.43
CA SER A 311 42.54 -20.00 20.61
C SER A 311 42.38 -20.87 19.34
N SER A 312 41.84 -20.33 18.24
CA SER A 312 41.52 -21.08 17.01
C SER A 312 42.49 -20.79 15.85
N ARG A 313 43.79 -20.65 16.14
CA ARG A 313 44.84 -20.66 15.11
C ARG A 313 45.76 -21.86 15.34
N ASN A 314 45.20 -23.08 15.34
CA ASN A 314 45.95 -24.29 15.01
C ASN A 314 45.04 -25.52 14.82
N LYS A 315 45.29 -26.21 13.69
CA LYS A 315 44.99 -27.61 13.32
C LYS A 315 43.69 -27.96 12.58
N ASP A 316 43.94 -28.68 11.49
CA ASP A 316 43.10 -29.29 10.45
C ASP A 316 41.97 -30.22 10.91
N GLY A 317 41.00 -30.43 10.01
CA GLY A 317 40.25 -31.69 9.93
C GLY A 317 38.88 -31.63 9.26
N GLY A 318 38.86 -31.73 7.93
CA GLY A 318 37.81 -32.30 7.07
C GLY A 318 36.32 -32.10 7.40
N LYS A 319 35.63 -31.30 6.57
CA LYS A 319 34.22 -31.45 6.15
C LYS A 319 34.02 -30.64 4.86
N GLY A 320 33.26 -31.21 3.92
CA GLY A 320 33.18 -30.81 2.51
C GLY A 320 33.27 -29.32 2.24
N LYS A 321 34.34 -28.92 1.53
CA LYS A 321 34.48 -27.60 0.94
C LYS A 321 33.41 -27.46 -0.15
N VAL A 322 32.62 -26.41 -0.04
CA VAL A 322 32.01 -25.77 -1.21
C VAL A 322 33.16 -25.39 -2.12
N GLU A 323 33.33 -26.09 -3.24
CA GLU A 323 34.30 -25.68 -4.26
C GLU A 323 33.91 -24.29 -4.77
N GLU A 324 34.93 -23.44 -4.95
CA GLU A 324 34.84 -22.05 -5.40
C GLU A 324 34.34 -21.95 -6.86
N GLY A 325 33.09 -22.32 -7.13
CA GLY A 325 32.39 -21.99 -8.38
C GLY A 325 31.80 -20.60 -8.29
N SER A 326 32.63 -19.56 -8.18
CA SER A 326 32.12 -18.19 -8.08
C SER A 326 32.09 -17.52 -9.46
N CYS A 327 31.00 -16.82 -9.76
CA CYS A 327 30.87 -15.81 -10.81
C CYS A 327 31.91 -14.67 -10.77
N ALA A 328 32.98 -14.77 -9.97
CA ALA A 328 34.04 -13.77 -9.88
C ALA A 328 35.05 -13.86 -11.05
N GLN A 329 34.98 -14.90 -11.88
CA GLN A 329 35.87 -15.12 -13.04
C GLN A 329 35.03 -15.27 -14.33
N ASP A 330 34.53 -14.14 -14.82
CA ASP A 330 34.02 -13.82 -16.16
C ASP A 330 32.89 -14.64 -16.84
N GLU A 331 32.59 -15.87 -16.41
CA GLU A 331 31.41 -16.64 -16.88
C GLU A 331 30.66 -17.28 -15.71
N CYS A 332 29.45 -16.79 -15.42
CA CYS A 332 28.53 -17.47 -14.51
C CYS A 332 27.92 -18.69 -15.20
N PRO A 333 27.89 -19.87 -14.56
CA PRO A 333 27.17 -21.01 -15.11
C PRO A 333 25.66 -20.78 -15.10
N SER A 334 24.97 -21.28 -16.12
CA SER A 334 23.50 -21.28 -16.15
C SER A 334 22.94 -22.21 -15.07
N ALA A 335 21.95 -21.74 -14.31
CA ALA A 335 21.25 -22.58 -13.32
C ALA A 335 20.41 -23.69 -13.97
N LEU A 336 20.00 -23.53 -15.23
CA LEU A 336 19.33 -24.57 -16.00
C LEU A 336 20.31 -25.65 -16.45
N GLU A 337 21.47 -25.25 -16.96
CA GLU A 337 22.50 -26.19 -17.42
C GLU A 337 23.15 -26.94 -16.24
N ARG A 338 23.30 -26.27 -15.11
CA ARG A 338 23.82 -26.83 -13.85
C ARG A 338 22.71 -27.14 -12.85
N PHE A 339 21.52 -27.50 -13.33
CA PHE A 339 20.39 -27.80 -12.44
C PHE A 339 20.73 -28.93 -11.44
N GLN A 340 21.50 -29.94 -11.89
CA GLN A 340 21.94 -31.05 -11.04
C GLN A 340 22.81 -30.57 -9.86
N ASP A 341 23.75 -29.66 -10.10
CA ASP A 341 24.58 -29.06 -9.04
C ASP A 341 23.70 -28.35 -8.01
N VAL A 342 22.64 -27.65 -8.45
CA VAL A 342 21.71 -26.95 -7.56
C VAL A 342 20.91 -27.92 -6.70
N VAL A 343 20.36 -28.99 -7.27
CA VAL A 343 19.58 -29.97 -6.50
C VAL A 343 20.45 -30.77 -5.53
N GLU A 344 21.72 -31.03 -5.86
CA GLU A 344 22.68 -31.64 -4.93
C GLU A 344 22.95 -30.76 -3.70
N LEU A 345 23.04 -29.44 -3.88
CA LEU A 345 23.21 -28.49 -2.77
C LEU A 345 21.98 -28.43 -1.84
N VAL A 346 20.80 -28.69 -2.40
CA VAL A 346 19.51 -28.67 -1.71
C VAL A 346 19.16 -30.02 -1.07
N ALA A 347 19.74 -31.12 -1.56
CA ALA A 347 19.39 -32.48 -1.16
C ALA A 347 19.37 -32.67 0.38
N GLY A 348 18.28 -33.24 0.88
CA GLY A 348 18.06 -33.48 2.31
C GLY A 348 17.68 -32.23 3.13
N ARG A 349 17.48 -31.06 2.50
CA ARG A 349 17.06 -29.81 3.14
C ARG A 349 15.75 -29.30 2.55
N ARG A 350 15.03 -28.48 3.31
CA ARG A 350 13.85 -27.75 2.81
C ARG A 350 14.30 -26.54 2.00
N ILE A 351 13.57 -26.20 0.95
CA ILE A 351 13.84 -24.98 0.18
C ILE A 351 13.06 -23.80 0.78
N ALA A 352 13.76 -22.68 0.94
CA ALA A 352 13.16 -21.36 1.15
C ALA A 352 13.40 -20.50 -0.10
N MET A 353 12.35 -20.12 -0.80
CA MET A 353 12.43 -19.46 -2.11
C MET A 353 12.15 -17.96 -1.99
N PHE A 354 13.03 -17.13 -2.52
CA PHE A 354 12.90 -15.68 -2.55
C PHE A 354 12.99 -15.18 -3.99
N LEU A 355 11.96 -14.48 -4.45
CA LEU A 355 11.83 -14.09 -5.85
C LEU A 355 11.69 -12.57 -5.94
N ASP A 356 12.54 -11.91 -6.72
CA ASP A 356 12.26 -10.56 -7.17
C ASP A 356 11.12 -10.55 -8.19
N TYR A 357 10.56 -9.37 -8.46
CA TYR A 357 9.42 -9.21 -9.36
C TYR A 357 9.80 -8.69 -10.75
N ASP A 358 10.16 -7.40 -10.84
CA ASP A 358 10.52 -6.77 -12.10
C ASP A 358 11.79 -7.40 -12.68
N GLY A 359 11.83 -7.67 -13.98
CA GLY A 359 12.98 -8.30 -14.64
C GLY A 359 13.22 -9.78 -14.27
N THR A 360 12.52 -10.31 -13.27
CA THR A 360 12.66 -11.70 -12.79
C THR A 360 11.41 -12.53 -13.04
N LEU A 361 10.26 -12.14 -12.49
CA LEU A 361 8.97 -12.80 -12.70
C LEU A 361 8.12 -12.12 -13.77
N SER A 362 8.47 -10.89 -14.14
CA SER A 362 7.84 -10.10 -15.18
C SER A 362 8.92 -9.48 -16.09
N PRO A 363 8.67 -9.34 -17.40
CA PRO A 363 9.60 -8.66 -18.29
C PRO A 363 9.81 -7.19 -17.91
N ILE A 364 11.01 -6.67 -18.21
CA ILE A 364 11.31 -5.24 -18.04
C ILE A 364 10.55 -4.44 -19.10
N VAL A 365 9.58 -3.64 -18.66
CA VAL A 365 8.76 -2.78 -19.52
C VAL A 365 9.13 -1.30 -19.40
N ASN A 366 8.65 -0.48 -20.34
CA ASN A 366 8.85 0.98 -20.29
C ASN A 366 7.93 1.68 -19.29
N ASP A 367 6.70 1.20 -19.15
CA ASP A 367 5.74 1.70 -18.18
C ASP A 367 5.65 0.72 -17.00
N PRO A 368 6.17 1.08 -15.81
CA PRO A 368 6.12 0.22 -14.63
C PRO A 368 4.70 -0.24 -14.25
N GLU A 369 3.63 0.46 -14.63
CA GLU A 369 2.25 0.04 -14.36
C GLU A 369 1.79 -1.15 -15.23
N THR A 370 2.58 -1.53 -16.24
CA THR A 370 2.27 -2.62 -17.18
C THR A 370 3.20 -3.82 -17.07
N ALA A 371 4.05 -3.86 -16.04
CA ALA A 371 4.97 -4.95 -15.75
C ALA A 371 4.23 -6.18 -15.20
N TYR A 372 3.29 -6.74 -15.96
CA TYR A 372 2.51 -7.89 -15.54
C TYR A 372 3.32 -9.18 -15.69
N MET A 373 3.15 -10.10 -14.75
CA MET A 373 3.62 -11.48 -14.92
C MET A 373 2.60 -12.27 -15.74
N SER A 374 3.08 -13.21 -16.56
CA SER A 374 2.20 -14.08 -17.34
C SER A 374 1.38 -15.01 -16.43
N ASN A 375 0.29 -15.57 -16.96
CA ASN A 375 -0.53 -16.53 -16.22
C ASN A 375 0.28 -17.81 -15.95
N GLU A 376 1.09 -18.24 -16.89
CA GLU A 376 1.97 -19.39 -16.81
C GLU A 376 3.00 -19.21 -15.68
N MET A 377 3.62 -18.04 -15.58
CA MET A 377 4.54 -17.72 -14.49
C MET A 377 3.80 -17.70 -13.14
N ARG A 378 2.58 -17.12 -13.09
CA ARG A 378 1.79 -17.06 -11.85
C ARG A 378 1.44 -18.46 -11.34
N GLU A 379 0.99 -19.34 -12.22
CA GLU A 379 0.74 -20.74 -11.90
C GLU A 379 2.02 -21.45 -11.44
N MET A 380 3.16 -21.15 -12.07
CA MET A 380 4.44 -21.72 -11.67
C MET A 380 4.85 -21.30 -10.26
N VAL A 381 4.77 -20.00 -9.95
CA VAL A 381 5.07 -19.48 -8.61
C VAL A 381 4.11 -20.09 -7.58
N ARG A 382 2.83 -20.26 -7.90
CA ARG A 382 1.88 -20.97 -7.04
C ARG A 382 2.29 -22.42 -6.78
N ARG A 383 2.68 -23.16 -7.83
CA ARG A 383 3.17 -24.55 -7.69
C ARG A 383 4.40 -24.61 -6.78
N ALA A 384 5.38 -23.73 -7.01
CA ALA A 384 6.57 -23.62 -6.17
C ALA A 384 6.20 -23.27 -4.72
N ALA A 385 5.27 -22.34 -4.51
CA ALA A 385 4.79 -21.94 -3.19
C ALA A 385 4.02 -23.03 -2.44
N ASN A 386 3.44 -24.01 -3.13
CA ASN A 386 2.82 -25.15 -2.46
C ASN A 386 3.87 -26.10 -1.88
N LEU A 387 5.03 -26.23 -2.53
CA LEU A 387 6.11 -27.14 -2.12
C LEU A 387 7.13 -26.47 -1.19
N PHE A 388 7.44 -25.20 -1.43
CA PHE A 388 8.52 -24.47 -0.77
C PHE A 388 7.98 -23.27 -0.02
N ASP A 389 8.69 -22.83 1.02
CA ASP A 389 8.37 -21.58 1.71
C ASP A 389 8.80 -20.41 0.82
N THR A 390 7.85 -19.77 0.14
CA THR A 390 8.12 -18.79 -0.92
C THR A 390 7.72 -17.37 -0.53
N ALA A 391 8.61 -16.40 -0.83
CA ALA A 391 8.37 -14.98 -0.62
C ALA A 391 8.75 -14.13 -1.84
N ILE A 392 7.99 -13.07 -2.09
CA ILE A 392 8.31 -12.05 -3.09
C ILE A 392 9.08 -10.91 -2.43
N VAL A 393 10.22 -10.50 -2.98
CA VAL A 393 11.07 -9.42 -2.45
C VAL A 393 11.29 -8.36 -3.54
N SER A 394 10.54 -7.25 -3.48
CA SER A 394 10.46 -6.25 -4.56
C SER A 394 10.80 -4.83 -4.09
N GLY A 395 11.29 -4.01 -5.03
CA GLY A 395 11.41 -2.56 -4.87
C GLY A 395 10.05 -1.84 -4.84
N ARG A 396 9.02 -2.42 -5.46
CA ARG A 396 7.64 -1.88 -5.47
C ARG A 396 7.03 -1.88 -4.08
N SER A 397 6.06 -1.00 -3.84
CA SER A 397 5.23 -1.12 -2.62
C SER A 397 4.61 -2.51 -2.51
N ARG A 398 4.47 -3.01 -1.28
CA ARG A 398 3.90 -4.33 -1.00
C ARG A 398 2.54 -4.49 -1.65
N ARG A 399 1.66 -3.49 -1.48
CA ARG A 399 0.32 -3.47 -2.10
C ARG A 399 0.38 -3.62 -3.62
N LYS A 400 1.28 -2.90 -4.29
CA LYS A 400 1.42 -2.95 -5.74
C LYS A 400 1.88 -4.34 -6.17
N VAL A 401 2.99 -4.85 -5.63
CA VAL A 401 3.47 -6.18 -6.03
C VAL A 401 2.47 -7.31 -5.70
N THR A 402 1.76 -7.24 -4.57
CA THR A 402 0.68 -8.19 -4.25
C THR A 402 -0.45 -8.14 -5.29
N ASN A 403 -0.85 -6.96 -5.77
CA ASN A 403 -1.87 -6.82 -6.82
C ASN A 403 -1.42 -7.37 -8.18
N PHE A 404 -0.13 -7.33 -8.46
CA PHE A 404 0.45 -7.89 -9.68
C PHE A 404 0.55 -9.42 -9.60
N VAL A 405 1.01 -9.95 -8.46
CA VAL A 405 1.24 -11.39 -8.21
C VAL A 405 -0.04 -12.17 -7.88
N LYS A 406 -0.98 -11.58 -7.13
CA LYS A 406 -2.30 -12.17 -6.76
C LYS A 406 -2.23 -13.61 -6.23
N LEU A 407 -1.25 -13.88 -5.37
CA LEU A 407 -1.10 -15.15 -4.63
C LEU A 407 -1.09 -14.83 -3.13
N GLU A 408 -2.14 -15.20 -2.41
CA GLU A 408 -2.31 -14.85 -0.99
C GLU A 408 -1.47 -15.74 -0.05
N GLU A 409 -1.07 -16.91 -0.55
CA GLU A 409 -0.25 -17.90 0.14
C GLU A 409 1.22 -17.48 0.30
N LEU A 410 1.66 -16.42 -0.37
CA LEU A 410 3.05 -15.93 -0.33
C LEU A 410 3.29 -14.93 0.81
N SER A 411 4.52 -14.90 1.30
CA SER A 411 5.02 -13.73 2.03
C SER A 411 5.46 -12.64 1.04
N TYR A 412 5.32 -11.37 1.42
CA TYR A 412 5.65 -10.23 0.56
C TYR A 412 6.52 -9.21 1.28
N ALA A 413 7.66 -8.87 0.71
CA ALA A 413 8.54 -7.81 1.14
C ALA A 413 8.61 -6.73 0.05
N GLY A 414 7.86 -5.64 0.22
CA GLY A 414 7.87 -4.49 -0.67
C GLY A 414 8.81 -3.38 -0.20
N SER A 415 8.93 -2.33 -1.00
CA SER A 415 9.69 -1.12 -0.70
C SER A 415 11.18 -1.41 -0.44
N HIS A 416 11.78 -2.29 -1.25
CA HIS A 416 13.13 -2.84 -1.03
C HIS A 416 13.28 -3.58 0.31
N GLY A 417 12.20 -4.18 0.79
CA GLY A 417 12.18 -4.94 2.03
C GLY A 417 11.76 -4.17 3.28
N MET A 418 11.37 -2.89 3.17
CA MET A 418 10.92 -2.09 4.32
C MET A 418 9.42 -2.22 4.64
N ASP A 419 8.65 -2.96 3.83
CA ASP A 419 7.24 -3.25 4.09
C ASP A 419 6.99 -4.76 3.89
N ILE A 420 7.09 -5.53 4.98
CA ILE A 420 7.05 -6.99 4.96
C ILE A 420 5.74 -7.50 5.56
N MET A 421 5.07 -8.40 4.85
CA MET A 421 3.96 -9.20 5.36
C MET A 421 4.35 -10.67 5.31
N VAL A 422 4.38 -11.31 6.48
CA VAL A 422 4.69 -12.75 6.60
C VAL A 422 3.39 -13.54 6.60
N SER A 423 3.24 -14.44 5.62
CA SER A 423 2.14 -15.40 5.54
C SER A 423 2.62 -16.75 6.08
N ARG A 424 2.00 -17.25 7.15
CA ARG A 424 2.31 -18.58 7.70
C ARG A 424 1.40 -19.62 7.04
N LYS A 425 1.98 -20.61 6.36
CA LYS A 425 1.23 -21.77 5.89
C LYS A 425 0.57 -22.47 7.08
N LYS A 426 -0.72 -22.81 6.95
CA LYS A 426 -1.36 -23.77 7.85
C LYS A 426 -0.67 -25.12 7.64
N THR A 427 0.20 -25.53 8.57
CA THR A 427 0.65 -26.91 8.61
C THR A 427 -0.57 -27.78 8.87
N ALA A 428 -0.95 -28.61 7.92
CA ALA A 428 -1.92 -29.67 8.13
C ALA A 428 -1.26 -30.69 9.09
N SER A 429 -1.45 -30.49 10.39
CA SER A 429 -1.10 -31.49 11.38
C SER A 429 -2.00 -32.70 11.15
N THR A 430 -1.46 -33.77 10.56
CA THR A 430 -1.99 -35.11 10.67
C THR A 430 -1.86 -35.58 12.11
N SER A 431 -2.76 -35.11 12.97
CA SER A 431 -2.97 -35.68 14.28
C SER A 431 -4.47 -35.71 14.54
N THR A 432 -5.02 -36.92 14.49
CA THR A 432 -6.31 -37.29 15.05
C THR A 432 -6.49 -36.69 16.44
N GLY A 433 -7.37 -35.71 16.58
CA GLY A 433 -7.74 -35.12 17.87
C GLY A 433 -8.01 -33.63 17.75
N GLY A 434 -9.27 -33.24 17.91
CA GLY A 434 -9.76 -31.87 17.70
C GLY A 434 -9.02 -30.83 18.54
N SER A 435 -8.38 -29.89 17.84
CA SER A 435 -8.15 -28.52 18.29
C SER A 435 -8.11 -27.67 17.03
N GLU A 436 -9.05 -26.75 16.89
CA GLU A 436 -9.05 -25.75 15.83
C GLU A 436 -7.78 -24.90 16.01
N ILE A 437 -6.80 -25.09 15.11
CA ILE A 437 -5.59 -24.27 15.07
C ILE A 437 -6.03 -22.86 14.66
N GLU A 438 -5.95 -21.91 15.60
CA GLU A 438 -6.05 -20.48 15.32
C GLU A 438 -5.11 -20.14 14.16
N ALA A 439 -5.65 -19.57 13.08
CA ALA A 439 -4.82 -19.05 12.01
C ALA A 439 -4.02 -17.87 12.59
N ASP A 440 -2.70 -18.05 12.75
CA ASP A 440 -1.80 -16.97 13.14
C ASP A 440 -2.05 -15.75 12.24
N GLU A 441 -2.32 -14.59 12.85
CA GLU A 441 -2.50 -13.35 12.11
C GLU A 441 -1.23 -13.04 11.28
N PRO A 442 -1.39 -12.55 10.03
CA PRO A 442 -0.26 -12.14 9.20
C PRO A 442 0.60 -11.10 9.95
N CYS A 443 1.90 -11.36 10.06
CA CYS A 443 2.82 -10.46 10.77
C CYS A 443 3.28 -9.34 9.82
N LEU A 444 2.86 -8.10 10.11
CA LEU A 444 3.35 -6.91 9.41
C LEU A 444 4.62 -6.38 10.09
N TYR A 445 5.68 -6.18 9.32
CA TYR A 445 6.94 -5.60 9.80
C TYR A 445 7.41 -4.46 8.89
N GLN A 446 7.66 -3.31 9.51
CA GLN A 446 8.01 -2.06 8.84
C GLN A 446 9.15 -1.34 9.59
N PRO A 447 10.43 -1.67 9.32
CA PRO A 447 11.58 -1.14 10.09
C PRO A 447 11.76 0.37 9.94
N ALA A 448 11.11 0.99 8.94
CA ALA A 448 11.16 2.42 8.69
C ALA A 448 9.84 3.14 9.03
N ALA A 449 8.91 2.53 9.76
CA ALA A 449 7.55 3.06 9.98
C ALA A 449 7.52 4.53 10.44
N ASP A 450 8.44 4.93 11.32
CA ASP A 450 8.55 6.31 11.82
C ASP A 450 8.84 7.35 10.73
N TYR A 451 9.39 6.92 9.58
CA TYR A 451 9.67 7.79 8.44
C TYR A 451 8.45 8.02 7.53
N LEU A 452 7.33 7.30 7.69
CA LEU A 452 6.15 7.43 6.82
C LEU A 452 5.68 8.89 6.62
N PRO A 453 5.56 9.73 7.68
CA PRO A 453 5.18 11.13 7.50
C PRO A 453 6.21 11.92 6.67
N LEU A 454 7.50 11.65 6.87
CA LEU A 454 8.58 12.28 6.11
C LEU A 454 8.56 11.85 4.64
N MET A 455 8.31 10.56 4.38
CA MET A 455 8.20 10.01 3.02
C MET A 455 7.04 10.65 2.25
N GLN A 456 5.90 10.88 2.90
CA GLN A 456 4.78 11.60 2.29
C GLN A 456 5.08 13.09 2.05
N LYS A 457 5.85 13.72 2.95
CA LYS A 457 6.28 15.11 2.79
C LYS A 457 7.25 15.28 1.61
N ILE A 458 8.27 14.42 1.50
CA ILE A 458 9.25 14.49 0.41
C ILE A 458 8.61 14.16 -0.94
N LYS A 459 7.67 13.20 -0.99
CA LYS A 459 6.89 12.90 -2.20
C LYS A 459 6.24 14.15 -2.79
N ARG A 460 5.45 14.88 -2.00
CA ARG A 460 4.77 16.11 -2.46
C ARG A 460 5.76 17.17 -2.92
N ALA A 461 6.87 17.32 -2.20
CA ALA A 461 7.91 18.28 -2.57
C ALA A 461 8.58 17.92 -3.91
N LEU A 462 8.79 16.62 -4.17
CA LEU A 462 9.31 16.12 -5.45
C LEU A 462 8.29 16.30 -6.58
N GLU A 463 7.02 15.98 -6.36
CA GLU A 463 5.92 16.17 -7.32
C GLU A 463 5.86 17.64 -7.79
N VAL A 464 5.82 18.58 -6.84
CA VAL A 464 5.83 20.02 -7.14
C VAL A 464 7.10 20.45 -7.86
N ALA A 465 8.26 19.89 -7.50
CA ALA A 465 9.53 20.29 -8.09
C ALA A 465 9.70 19.87 -9.56
N ILE A 466 9.07 18.77 -9.95
CA ILE A 466 9.20 18.14 -11.27
C ILE A 466 7.98 18.32 -12.18
N ILE A 467 6.83 18.81 -11.68
CA ILE A 467 5.57 18.95 -12.45
C ILE A 467 5.71 19.70 -13.79
N ALA A 468 6.63 20.67 -13.87
CA ALA A 468 6.89 21.44 -15.09
C ALA A 468 7.88 20.76 -16.07
N ILE A 469 8.32 19.54 -15.78
CA ILE A 469 9.22 18.75 -16.63
C ILE A 469 8.39 17.62 -17.25
N GLU A 470 7.97 17.84 -18.50
CA GLU A 470 7.24 16.85 -19.27
C GLU A 470 8.01 15.51 -19.34
N GLY A 471 7.27 14.41 -19.10
CA GLY A 471 7.81 13.05 -19.06
C GLY A 471 8.46 12.64 -17.73
N ALA A 472 8.60 13.54 -16.76
CA ALA A 472 9.04 13.19 -15.41
C ALA A 472 7.83 12.76 -14.57
N ALA A 473 7.97 11.72 -13.75
CA ALA A 473 6.92 11.22 -12.88
C ALA A 473 7.46 10.87 -11.49
N VAL A 474 6.62 11.02 -10.47
CA VAL A 474 6.92 10.56 -9.11
C VAL A 474 6.06 9.34 -8.82
N GLU A 475 6.69 8.27 -8.33
CA GLU A 475 6.03 7.05 -7.88
C GLU A 475 6.24 6.89 -6.37
N ASP A 476 5.16 6.48 -5.69
CA ASP A 476 5.13 6.26 -4.25
C ASP A 476 5.18 4.77 -3.95
N ASN A 477 6.34 4.31 -3.46
CA ASN A 477 6.57 2.96 -2.99
C ASN A 477 6.60 2.90 -1.45
N VAL A 478 5.84 3.76 -0.75
CA VAL A 478 5.69 3.80 0.72
C VAL A 478 6.96 4.23 1.45
N PHE A 479 8.01 3.40 1.44
CA PHE A 479 9.33 3.69 2.03
C PHE A 479 10.40 3.99 0.97
N SER A 480 10.00 4.18 -0.29
CA SER A 480 10.86 4.64 -1.37
C SER A 480 10.04 5.56 -2.27
N ILE A 481 10.57 6.74 -2.59
CA ILE A 481 9.95 7.66 -3.56
C ILE A 481 10.83 7.71 -4.80
N SER A 482 10.26 7.29 -5.93
CA SER A 482 10.99 7.15 -7.19
C SER A 482 10.63 8.29 -8.14
N VAL A 483 11.64 9.00 -8.65
CA VAL A 483 11.49 10.05 -9.65
C VAL A 483 11.97 9.51 -10.98
N HIS A 484 11.03 9.12 -11.83
CA HIS A 484 11.26 8.57 -13.15
C HIS A 484 11.57 9.70 -14.14
N TYR A 485 12.61 9.49 -14.95
CA TYR A 485 13.00 10.44 -16.01
C TYR A 485 13.28 9.76 -17.35
N ARG A 486 12.84 8.51 -17.52
CA ARG A 486 12.97 7.76 -18.78
C ARG A 486 12.36 8.50 -19.96
N ASN A 487 11.17 9.07 -19.77
CA ASN A 487 10.41 9.76 -20.82
C ASN A 487 10.74 11.25 -20.92
N VAL A 488 11.71 11.74 -20.14
CA VAL A 488 12.16 13.14 -20.18
C VAL A 488 13.14 13.32 -21.33
N GLN A 489 13.04 14.44 -22.05
CA GLN A 489 14.01 14.80 -23.09
C GLN A 489 15.44 14.79 -22.52
N LYS A 490 16.39 14.13 -23.20
CA LYS A 490 17.77 13.90 -22.73
C LYS A 490 18.47 15.15 -22.19
N LYS A 491 18.28 16.30 -22.86
CA LYS A 491 18.84 17.62 -22.44
C LYS A 491 18.35 18.11 -21.07
N LEU A 492 17.26 17.56 -20.55
CA LEU A 492 16.65 17.92 -19.27
C LEU A 492 16.95 16.94 -18.13
N HIS A 493 17.65 15.82 -18.37
CA HIS A 493 17.96 14.82 -17.32
C HIS A 493 18.73 15.44 -16.15
N ASP A 494 19.75 16.24 -16.43
CA ASP A 494 20.50 16.96 -15.39
C ASP A 494 19.63 17.97 -14.63
N LYS A 495 18.61 18.54 -15.29
CA LYS A 495 17.66 19.45 -14.65
C LYS A 495 16.80 18.70 -13.62
N VAL A 496 16.35 17.48 -13.94
CA VAL A 496 15.63 16.61 -12.99
C VAL A 496 16.52 16.30 -11.78
N LYS A 497 17.75 15.83 -12.01
CA LYS A 497 18.71 15.53 -10.93
C LYS A 497 18.95 16.73 -10.01
N LYS A 498 19.15 17.93 -10.59
CA LYS A 498 19.33 19.17 -9.83
C LYS A 498 18.09 19.54 -9.01
N LYS A 499 16.89 19.30 -9.54
CA LYS A 499 15.61 19.54 -8.84
C LYS A 499 15.46 18.59 -7.65
N VAL A 500 15.64 17.28 -7.84
CA VAL A 500 15.59 16.29 -6.75
C VAL A 500 16.60 16.64 -5.64
N LYS A 501 17.86 16.90 -6.00
CA LYS A 501 18.89 17.32 -5.02
C LYS A 501 18.55 18.63 -4.30
N ARG A 502 17.87 19.56 -4.95
CA ARG A 502 17.45 20.82 -4.32
C ARG A 502 16.34 20.57 -3.30
N VAL A 503 15.38 19.71 -3.63
CA VAL A 503 14.32 19.31 -2.69
C VAL A 503 14.93 18.64 -1.46
N LEU A 504 15.86 17.70 -1.63
CA LEU A 504 16.55 17.07 -0.49
C LEU A 504 17.33 18.04 0.40
N LYS A 505 17.62 19.25 -0.08
CA LYS A 505 18.31 20.32 0.66
C LYS A 505 17.37 21.45 1.11
N SER A 506 16.11 21.44 0.71
CA SER A 506 15.19 22.56 0.95
C SER A 506 14.61 22.57 2.36
N ASP A 507 14.64 21.44 3.05
CA ASP A 507 14.13 21.27 4.40
C ASP A 507 15.16 20.54 5.26
N LYS A 508 15.31 20.95 6.52
CA LYS A 508 16.19 20.29 7.49
C LYS A 508 15.74 18.86 7.78
N GLU A 509 14.43 18.57 7.70
CA GLU A 509 13.91 17.22 7.92
C GLU A 509 14.29 16.25 6.79
N PHE A 510 14.56 16.75 5.57
CA PHE A 510 15.01 15.91 4.46
C PHE A 510 16.50 15.58 4.54
N VAL A 511 17.25 16.27 5.40
CA VAL A 511 18.68 16.03 5.59
C VAL A 511 18.87 14.63 6.16
N GLY A 512 19.62 13.80 5.43
CA GLY A 512 19.87 12.41 5.78
C GLY A 512 19.20 11.42 4.83
N LEU A 513 18.05 11.76 4.21
CA LEU A 513 17.41 10.89 3.22
C LEU A 513 18.41 10.49 2.13
N ARG A 514 18.47 9.20 1.82
CA ARG A 514 19.42 8.63 0.86
C ARG A 514 18.82 8.74 -0.54
N MET A 515 19.60 9.28 -1.48
CA MET A 515 19.25 9.30 -2.90
C MET A 515 20.13 8.34 -3.67
N THR A 516 19.56 7.28 -4.20
CA THR A 516 20.21 6.35 -5.12
C THR A 516 19.81 6.65 -6.56
N THR A 517 20.58 6.13 -7.52
CA THR A 517 20.30 6.27 -8.96
C THR A 517 20.16 4.87 -9.54
N GLY A 518 19.01 4.57 -10.09
CA GLY A 518 18.72 3.36 -10.85
C GLY A 518 18.67 3.63 -12.36
N LYS A 519 18.19 2.66 -13.14
CA LYS A 519 18.04 2.77 -14.60
C LYS A 519 16.93 3.79 -14.95
N MET A 520 17.34 5.04 -15.20
CA MET A 520 16.45 6.16 -15.54
C MET A 520 15.49 6.59 -14.43
N VAL A 521 15.91 6.39 -13.16
CA VAL A 521 15.14 6.73 -11.96
C VAL A 521 16.05 7.22 -10.83
N PHE A 522 15.61 8.21 -10.07
CA PHE A 522 16.21 8.58 -8.79
C PHE A 522 15.32 8.09 -7.66
N GLU A 523 15.88 7.38 -6.69
CA GLU A 523 15.10 6.83 -5.59
C GLU A 523 15.52 7.49 -4.29
N VAL A 524 14.54 7.97 -3.54
CA VAL A 524 14.74 8.62 -2.24
C VAL A 524 14.20 7.69 -1.15
N ARG A 525 15.05 7.35 -0.19
CA ARG A 525 14.75 6.36 0.87
C ARG A 525 15.13 6.88 2.27
N PRO A 526 14.50 6.34 3.33
CA PRO A 526 14.92 6.57 4.71
C PRO A 526 16.41 6.25 4.93
N PRO A 527 17.10 6.95 5.84
CA PRO A 527 18.52 6.73 6.15
C PRO A 527 18.80 5.50 7.02
N ILE A 528 18.00 4.44 6.91
CA ILE A 528 18.21 3.23 7.70
C ILE A 528 19.12 2.24 6.96
N GLU A 529 19.87 1.44 7.72
CA GLU A 529 20.66 0.33 7.18
C GLU A 529 19.75 -0.89 6.99
N TRP A 530 18.93 -0.82 5.94
CA TRP A 530 18.02 -1.89 5.55
C TRP A 530 17.98 -2.05 4.03
N ASN A 531 18.05 -3.30 3.56
CA ASN A 531 18.02 -3.67 2.15
C ASN A 531 17.31 -5.03 1.91
N LYS A 532 17.28 -5.50 0.66
CA LYS A 532 16.67 -6.80 0.31
C LYS A 532 17.33 -7.97 1.04
N GLY A 533 18.64 -7.92 1.29
CA GLY A 533 19.35 -8.91 2.10
C GLY A 533 18.86 -8.96 3.55
N ASN A 534 18.68 -7.80 4.20
CA ASN A 534 18.07 -7.75 5.54
C ASN A 534 16.66 -8.32 5.56
N ALA A 535 15.86 -8.06 4.52
CA ALA A 535 14.52 -8.62 4.40
C ALA A 535 14.53 -10.16 4.26
N VAL A 536 15.50 -10.71 3.51
CA VAL A 536 15.68 -12.17 3.41
C VAL A 536 16.04 -12.78 4.76
N VAL A 537 16.97 -12.17 5.51
CA VAL A 537 17.30 -12.63 6.89
C VAL A 537 16.07 -12.60 7.78
N PHE A 538 15.34 -11.48 7.79
CA PHE A 538 14.13 -11.31 8.59
C PHE A 538 13.06 -12.36 8.25
N LEU A 539 12.85 -12.64 6.96
CA LEU A 539 11.89 -13.65 6.50
C LEU A 539 12.32 -15.05 6.93
N LEU A 540 13.62 -15.38 6.82
CA LEU A 540 14.14 -16.67 7.27
C LEU A 540 13.92 -16.86 8.78
N GLU A 541 14.22 -15.86 9.59
CA GLU A 541 13.99 -15.92 11.04
C GLU A 541 12.49 -16.00 11.38
N SER A 542 11.66 -15.16 10.76
CA SER A 542 10.23 -15.05 11.05
C SER A 542 9.43 -16.31 10.68
N LEU A 543 9.91 -17.03 9.66
CA LEU A 543 9.35 -18.30 9.20
C LEU A 543 10.00 -19.54 9.87
N LYS A 544 10.96 -19.34 10.78
CA LYS A 544 11.74 -20.41 11.43
C LYS A 544 12.49 -21.29 10.41
N LEU A 545 13.11 -20.62 9.44
CA LEU A 545 13.90 -21.15 8.32
C LEU A 545 15.39 -20.80 8.45
N ASP A 546 15.81 -20.33 9.62
CA ASP A 546 17.13 -19.77 9.88
C ASP A 546 18.22 -20.83 10.16
N LYS A 547 17.86 -22.11 10.20
CA LYS A 547 18.75 -23.26 10.41
C LYS A 547 19.43 -23.74 9.12
N PRO A 548 20.74 -23.51 8.91
CA PRO A 548 21.45 -23.85 7.67
C PRO A 548 21.50 -25.34 7.33
N GLU A 549 21.44 -26.20 8.34
CA GLU A 549 21.46 -27.66 8.21
C GLU A 549 20.11 -28.25 7.77
N GLU A 550 19.00 -27.54 8.03
CA GLU A 550 17.64 -27.98 7.71
C GLU A 550 17.07 -27.27 6.47
N VAL A 551 17.54 -26.05 6.17
CA VAL A 551 16.97 -25.18 5.12
C VAL A 551 18.04 -24.65 4.18
N PHE A 552 17.75 -24.69 2.88
CA PHE A 552 18.56 -24.12 1.82
C PHE A 552 17.81 -22.98 1.10
N PRO A 553 18.19 -21.72 1.34
CA PRO A 553 17.60 -20.57 0.66
C PRO A 553 18.01 -20.45 -0.81
N ILE A 554 17.07 -20.18 -1.70
CA ILE A 554 17.32 -19.82 -3.10
C ILE A 554 16.77 -18.42 -3.34
N TYR A 555 17.60 -17.50 -3.82
CA TYR A 555 17.17 -16.14 -4.21
C TYR A 555 17.37 -15.93 -5.72
N ILE A 556 16.35 -15.44 -6.41
CA ILE A 556 16.39 -15.12 -7.85
C ILE A 556 16.06 -13.63 -8.04
N GLY A 557 16.92 -12.88 -8.74
CA GLY A 557 16.73 -11.43 -8.99
C GLY A 557 17.57 -10.89 -10.15
N ASP A 558 17.22 -9.73 -10.71
CA ASP A 558 17.85 -9.16 -11.93
C ASP A 558 18.71 -7.91 -11.71
N ASP A 559 18.44 -7.14 -10.65
CA ASP A 559 19.01 -5.80 -10.47
C ASP A 559 20.06 -5.74 -9.35
N ARG A 560 20.78 -4.62 -9.30
CA ARG A 560 21.82 -4.33 -8.31
C ARG A 560 21.34 -4.46 -6.87
N THR A 561 20.05 -4.24 -6.58
CA THR A 561 19.53 -4.36 -5.20
C THR A 561 19.47 -5.80 -4.70
N ASP A 562 19.50 -6.77 -5.62
CA ASP A 562 19.44 -8.20 -5.32
C ASP A 562 20.81 -8.76 -4.94
N GLU A 563 21.89 -8.06 -5.32
CA GLU A 563 23.25 -8.31 -4.82
C GLU A 563 23.34 -8.29 -3.30
N ASP A 564 22.52 -7.46 -2.62
CA ASP A 564 22.45 -7.46 -1.16
C ASP A 564 21.94 -8.80 -0.62
N ALA A 565 20.98 -9.44 -1.30
CA ALA A 565 20.46 -10.75 -0.94
C ALA A 565 21.46 -11.87 -1.29
N PHE A 566 22.07 -11.82 -2.47
CA PHE A 566 23.11 -12.77 -2.86
C PHE A 566 24.29 -12.76 -1.88
N LYS A 567 24.72 -11.57 -1.45
CA LYS A 567 25.77 -11.38 -0.46
C LYS A 567 25.45 -12.07 0.85
N VAL A 568 24.24 -11.85 1.40
CA VAL A 568 23.81 -12.45 2.66
C VAL A 568 23.80 -13.97 2.58
N LEU A 569 23.27 -14.54 1.49
CA LEU A 569 23.25 -16.01 1.31
C LEU A 569 24.68 -16.58 1.21
N ARG A 570 25.56 -15.89 0.50
CA ARG A 570 26.98 -16.28 0.38
C ARG A 570 27.70 -16.21 1.73
N GLU A 571 27.53 -15.12 2.49
CA GLU A 571 28.15 -14.93 3.81
C GLU A 571 27.61 -15.93 4.86
N ARG A 572 26.34 -16.33 4.74
CA ARG A 572 25.75 -17.38 5.58
C ARG A 572 26.35 -18.77 5.30
N GLY A 573 26.94 -18.99 4.13
CA GLY A 573 27.50 -20.27 3.72
C GLY A 573 26.47 -21.39 3.48
N SER A 574 25.18 -21.04 3.44
CA SER A 574 24.08 -21.95 3.12
C SER A 574 22.99 -21.16 2.41
N GLY A 575 22.79 -21.49 1.14
CA GLY A 575 21.90 -20.83 0.20
C GLY A 575 22.60 -20.39 -1.09
N VAL A 576 21.82 -20.06 -2.10
CA VAL A 576 22.30 -19.70 -3.43
C VAL A 576 21.57 -18.47 -3.99
N GLY A 577 22.33 -17.58 -4.62
CA GLY A 577 21.80 -16.51 -5.44
C GLY A 577 21.88 -16.86 -6.93
N ILE A 578 20.82 -16.53 -7.67
CA ILE A 578 20.72 -16.70 -9.13
C ILE A 578 20.41 -15.34 -9.75
N LEU A 579 21.31 -14.83 -10.60
CA LEU A 579 21.13 -13.56 -11.31
C LEU A 579 20.32 -13.78 -12.59
N VAL A 580 19.31 -12.95 -12.84
CA VAL A 580 18.59 -12.90 -14.13
C VAL A 580 19.20 -11.83 -15.02
N SER A 581 19.87 -12.21 -16.10
CA SER A 581 20.51 -11.28 -17.03
C SER A 581 20.86 -11.94 -18.36
N GLU A 582 20.49 -11.31 -19.47
CA GLU A 582 20.95 -11.71 -20.81
C GLU A 582 22.46 -11.47 -21.01
N GLU A 583 23.02 -10.48 -20.31
CA GLU A 583 24.42 -10.09 -20.41
C GLU A 583 25.22 -10.65 -19.23
N ASN A 584 26.48 -11.02 -19.48
CA ASN A 584 27.43 -11.36 -18.43
C ASN A 584 27.72 -10.12 -17.57
N LYS A 585 27.45 -10.24 -16.27
CA LYS A 585 27.68 -9.18 -15.29
C LYS A 585 28.46 -9.73 -14.11
N LYS A 586 29.29 -8.88 -13.51
CA LYS A 586 29.92 -9.19 -12.23
C LYS A 586 28.83 -9.26 -11.15
N THR A 587 28.73 -10.38 -10.46
CA THR A 587 27.69 -10.64 -9.48
C THR A 587 28.19 -11.52 -8.33
N LEU A 588 27.54 -11.40 -7.17
CA LEU A 588 27.68 -12.30 -6.02
C LEU A 588 26.73 -13.52 -6.11
N ALA A 589 25.91 -13.63 -7.15
CA ALA A 589 25.22 -14.87 -7.47
C ALA A 589 26.21 -16.02 -7.77
N TYR A 590 25.75 -17.25 -7.65
CA TYR A 590 26.51 -18.45 -8.05
C TYR A 590 26.15 -18.92 -9.45
N TYR A 591 24.91 -18.65 -9.88
CA TYR A 591 24.40 -19.04 -11.19
C TYR A 591 23.68 -17.87 -11.85
N THR A 592 23.42 -18.02 -13.15
CA THR A 592 22.60 -17.09 -13.93
C THR A 592 21.43 -17.78 -14.63
N LEU A 593 20.41 -16.99 -14.94
CA LEU A 593 19.35 -17.28 -15.89
C LEU A 593 19.25 -16.08 -16.84
N ARG A 594 18.86 -16.27 -18.10
CA ARG A 594 18.91 -15.20 -19.09
C ARG A 594 17.68 -14.31 -19.10
N SER A 595 16.52 -14.86 -18.76
CA SER A 595 15.24 -14.13 -18.85
C SER A 595 14.19 -14.64 -17.87
N PRO A 596 13.06 -13.91 -17.68
CA PRO A 596 11.92 -14.40 -16.93
C PRO A 596 11.39 -15.76 -17.40
N GLU A 597 11.52 -16.08 -18.69
CA GLU A 597 11.13 -17.40 -19.23
C GLU A 597 12.03 -18.51 -18.68
N GLU A 598 13.35 -18.30 -18.63
CA GLU A 598 14.27 -19.26 -18.00
C GLU A 598 14.04 -19.38 -16.48
N VAL A 599 13.60 -18.32 -15.81
CA VAL A 599 13.14 -18.39 -14.40
C VAL A 599 11.95 -19.33 -14.28
N ARG A 600 10.96 -19.25 -15.18
CA ARG A 600 9.81 -20.15 -15.17
C ARG A 600 10.24 -21.60 -15.38
N GLU A 601 11.13 -21.85 -16.33
CA GLU A 601 11.66 -23.20 -16.64
C GLU A 601 12.44 -23.78 -15.46
N PHE A 602 13.28 -22.96 -14.81
CA PHE A 602 14.03 -23.38 -13.63
C PHE A 602 13.10 -23.74 -12.47
N LEU A 603 12.08 -22.91 -12.21
CA LEU A 603 11.06 -23.21 -11.22
C LEU A 603 10.27 -24.48 -11.57
N GLU A 604 10.02 -24.72 -12.86
CA GLU A 604 9.34 -25.93 -13.34
C GLU A 604 10.16 -27.18 -13.05
N LEU A 605 11.46 -27.18 -13.36
CA LEU A 605 12.37 -28.27 -13.00
C LEU A 605 12.43 -28.50 -11.49
N LEU A 606 12.48 -27.43 -10.70
CA LEU A 606 12.54 -27.54 -9.24
C LEU A 606 11.25 -28.12 -8.63
N VAL A 607 10.09 -27.77 -9.20
CA VAL A 607 8.78 -28.28 -8.78
C VAL A 607 8.58 -29.75 -9.17
N THR A 608 9.09 -30.16 -10.34
CA THR A 608 8.98 -31.56 -10.80
C THR A 608 10.03 -32.47 -10.16
N TRP A 609 11.13 -31.91 -9.68
CA TRP A 609 12.14 -32.63 -8.92
C TRP A 609 11.57 -33.16 -7.60
N LYS A 610 11.49 -34.48 -7.48
CA LYS A 610 11.12 -35.16 -6.24
C LYS A 610 12.37 -35.39 -5.39
N PRO A 611 12.41 -34.92 -4.13
CA PRO A 611 13.45 -35.34 -3.21
C PRO A 611 13.26 -36.83 -2.88
N GLY A 612 14.15 -37.71 -3.37
CA GLY A 612 14.26 -39.09 -2.90
C GLY A 612 13.95 -40.24 -3.87
N GLU A 613 13.74 -40.00 -5.16
CA GLU A 613 13.92 -41.06 -6.18
C GLU A 613 15.39 -41.02 -6.62
N SER A 614 16.27 -41.64 -5.83
CA SER A 614 17.55 -42.12 -6.37
C SER A 614 17.23 -43.21 -7.39
N ASP A 615 17.80 -43.11 -8.59
CA ASP A 615 17.83 -44.20 -9.55
C ASP A 615 18.45 -45.45 -8.88
N GLU A 616 17.60 -46.38 -8.45
CA GLU A 616 17.92 -47.79 -8.24
C GLU A 616 17.26 -48.64 -9.33
#